data_AF-A0A140DVE4-F1
#
_entry.id   AF-A0A140DVE4-F1
#
_cell.length_a   1.000
_cell.length_b   1.000
_cell.length_c   1.000
_cell.angle_alpha   90.00
_cell.angle_beta   90.00
_cell.angle_gamma   90.00
#
_symmetry.space_group_name_H-M   'P 1'
#
loop_
_entity.id
_entity.type
_entity.pdbx_description
1 polymer ?
#
loop_
_entity_poly.entity_id
_entity_poly.type
_entity_poly.pdbx_seq_one_letter_code
_entity_poly.pdbx_strand_id
1 'polypeptide(L)'
;MATLARASIQLEDFSGELKDLEDKTIINATALEQRLSTQILQSQEQIQQTVTEQYFTKDETNRLIQEVSTAFTQTAEGWQMNFNKLVSVVNANQASTDSEFQNWSKYIRFVDGNIILGQAQNPIILTIKNDRISFAQSGQEVAYLSNSELTITDARITHSLRIGYFGWVPRANGSLDLKKVS
;
A
#
# COMPACT_ATOMS: atom_id res chain seq x y z
N MET A 1 -8.60 -90.84 -46.87
CA MET A 1 -8.19 -91.01 -45.46
C MET A 1 -7.33 -89.82 -45.09
N ALA A 2 -7.89 -88.85 -44.37
CA ALA A 2 -7.15 -87.68 -43.88
C ALA A 2 -7.16 -87.74 -42.36
N THR A 3 -6.07 -88.28 -41.80
CA THR A 3 -5.87 -88.37 -40.35
C THR A 3 -5.40 -87.01 -39.85
N LEU A 4 -6.30 -86.28 -39.18
CA LEU A 4 -6.00 -85.05 -38.46
C LEU A 4 -5.06 -85.38 -37.29
N ALA A 5 -3.82 -84.91 -37.36
CA ALA A 5 -2.91 -84.91 -36.21
C ALA A 5 -3.44 -83.91 -35.18
N ARG A 6 -4.00 -84.41 -34.07
CA ARG A 6 -4.27 -83.58 -32.90
C ARG A 6 -2.92 -83.29 -32.22
N ALA A 7 -2.48 -82.04 -32.25
CA ALA A 7 -1.37 -81.58 -31.43
C ALA A 7 -1.79 -81.72 -29.94
N SER A 8 -1.11 -82.57 -29.20
CA SER A 8 -1.28 -82.73 -27.75
C SER A 8 -0.54 -81.58 -27.05
N ILE A 9 -1.30 -80.61 -26.53
CA ILE A 9 -0.73 -79.55 -25.68
C ILE A 9 -0.45 -80.19 -24.31
N GLN A 10 0.81 -80.16 -23.87
CA GLN A 10 1.24 -80.75 -22.60
C GLN A 10 0.87 -79.81 -21.45
N LEU A 11 0.51 -80.37 -20.28
CA LEU A 11 0.21 -79.61 -19.05
C LEU A 11 1.38 -78.72 -18.59
N GLU A 12 2.60 -79.03 -19.02
CA GLU A 12 3.82 -78.25 -18.75
C GLU A 12 3.84 -76.92 -19.51
N ASP A 13 3.29 -76.84 -20.72
CA ASP A 13 3.21 -75.56 -21.46
C ASP A 13 2.24 -74.60 -20.77
N PHE A 14 1.10 -75.11 -20.28
CA PHE A 14 0.13 -74.32 -19.53
C PHE A 14 0.66 -73.84 -18.18
N SER A 15 1.48 -74.63 -17.49
CA SER A 15 2.06 -74.21 -16.21
C SER A 15 3.16 -73.16 -16.38
N GLY A 16 3.94 -73.24 -17.47
CA GLY A 16 4.90 -72.21 -17.87
C GLY A 16 4.22 -70.88 -18.21
N GLU A 17 3.18 -70.92 -19.04
CA GLU A 17 2.40 -69.72 -19.40
C GLU A 17 1.71 -69.08 -18.19
N LEU A 18 1.21 -69.89 -17.24
CA LEU A 18 0.61 -69.40 -16.00
C LEU A 18 1.63 -68.69 -15.11
N LYS A 19 2.84 -69.26 -14.98
CA LYS A 19 3.93 -68.66 -14.21
C LYS A 19 4.41 -67.34 -14.83
N ASP A 20 4.54 -67.27 -16.15
CA ASP A 20 4.89 -66.03 -16.85
C ASP A 20 3.81 -64.95 -16.68
N LEU A 21 2.54 -65.35 -16.59
CA LEU A 21 1.43 -64.44 -16.34
C LEU A 21 1.45 -63.92 -14.89
N GLU A 22 1.75 -64.78 -13.91
CA GLU A 22 1.95 -64.40 -12.51
C GLU A 22 3.10 -63.40 -12.38
N ASP A 23 4.27 -63.70 -12.97
CA ASP A 23 5.45 -62.82 -12.93
C ASP A 23 5.17 -61.46 -13.59
N LYS A 24 4.51 -61.43 -14.76
CA LYS A 24 4.08 -60.17 -15.41
C LYS A 24 3.11 -59.37 -14.55
N THR A 25 2.20 -60.05 -13.85
CA THR A 25 1.22 -59.41 -12.97
C THR A 25 1.90 -58.78 -11.75
N ILE A 26 2.86 -59.49 -11.14
CA ILE A 26 3.66 -59.00 -10.01
C ILE A 26 4.53 -57.80 -10.42
N ILE A 27 5.19 -57.88 -11.59
CA ILE A 27 6.00 -56.78 -12.12
C ILE A 27 5.14 -55.54 -12.38
N ASN A 28 3.97 -55.70 -13.00
CA ASN A 28 3.05 -54.61 -13.27
C ASN A 28 2.48 -53.99 -11.98
N ALA A 29 2.14 -54.82 -10.99
CA ALA A 29 1.70 -54.36 -9.67
C ALA A 29 2.79 -53.55 -8.97
N THR A 30 4.03 -54.04 -8.97
CA THR A 30 5.18 -53.34 -8.37
C THR A 30 5.46 -52.01 -9.08
N ALA A 31 5.40 -51.99 -10.41
CA ALA A 31 5.59 -50.76 -11.20
C ALA A 31 4.45 -49.75 -10.96
N LEU A 32 3.22 -50.22 -10.75
CA LEU A 32 2.08 -49.38 -10.39
C LEU A 32 2.25 -48.77 -9.00
N GLU A 33 2.67 -49.56 -8.01
CA GLU A 33 2.97 -49.08 -6.66
C GLU A 33 4.06 -48.00 -6.67
N GLN A 34 5.15 -48.22 -7.42
CA GLN A 34 6.22 -47.23 -7.56
C GLN A 34 5.73 -45.93 -8.21
N ARG A 35 4.90 -46.02 -9.26
CA ARG A 35 4.31 -44.84 -9.91
C ARG A 35 3.37 -44.08 -8.99
N LEU A 36 2.51 -44.79 -8.26
CA LEU A 36 1.61 -44.19 -7.28
C LEU A 36 2.40 -43.51 -6.15
N SER A 37 3.42 -44.18 -5.61
CA SER A 37 4.30 -43.59 -4.59
C SER A 37 4.99 -42.33 -5.10
N THR A 38 5.51 -42.34 -6.33
CA THR A 38 6.15 -41.17 -6.95
C THR A 38 5.15 -40.02 -7.14
N GLN A 39 3.94 -40.31 -7.63
CA GLN A 39 2.89 -39.30 -7.82
C GLN A 39 2.43 -38.70 -6.48
N ILE A 40 2.34 -39.51 -5.42
CA ILE A 40 2.00 -39.04 -4.07
C ILE A 40 3.08 -38.11 -3.54
N LEU A 41 4.36 -38.47 -3.67
CA LEU A 41 5.48 -37.63 -3.23
C LEU A 41 5.53 -36.32 -4.01
N GLN A 42 5.36 -36.36 -5.33
CA GLN A 42 5.30 -35.15 -6.18
C GLN A 42 4.11 -34.25 -5.82
N SER A 43 2.93 -34.85 -5.59
CA SER A 43 1.74 -34.11 -5.16
C SER A 43 1.94 -33.50 -3.78
N GLN A 44 2.59 -34.21 -2.85
CA GLN A 44 2.94 -33.71 -1.53
C GLN A 44 3.89 -32.50 -1.62
N GLU A 45 4.92 -32.55 -2.47
CA GLU A 45 5.85 -31.44 -2.70
C GLU A 45 5.12 -30.21 -3.27
N GLN A 46 4.25 -30.41 -4.28
CA GLN A 46 3.45 -29.33 -4.86
C GLN A 46 2.47 -28.70 -3.85
N ILE A 47 1.82 -29.52 -3.02
CA ILE A 47 0.93 -29.05 -1.96
C ILE A 47 1.72 -28.26 -0.93
N GLN A 48 2.88 -28.76 -0.48
CA GLN A 48 3.73 -28.04 0.47
C GLN A 48 4.23 -26.71 -0.09
N GLN A 49 4.67 -26.66 -1.35
CA GLN A 49 5.06 -25.42 -2.02
C GLN A 49 3.90 -24.44 -2.10
N THR A 50 2.73 -24.87 -2.57
CA THR A 50 1.54 -24.00 -2.68
C THR A 50 1.10 -23.47 -1.32
N VAL A 51 1.05 -24.33 -0.28
CA VAL A 51 0.68 -23.92 1.09
C VAL A 51 1.72 -22.95 1.67
N THR A 52 3.00 -23.19 1.42
CA THR A 52 4.09 -22.32 1.88
C THR A 52 4.05 -20.96 1.20
N GLU A 53 3.90 -20.90 -0.12
CA GLU A 53 3.73 -19.66 -0.89
C GLU A 53 2.46 -18.89 -0.47
N GLN A 54 1.33 -19.57 -0.29
CA GLN A 54 0.09 -18.96 0.21
C GLN A 54 0.24 -18.44 1.64
N TYR A 55 1.03 -19.12 2.48
CA TYR A 55 1.30 -18.67 3.85
C TYR A 55 2.19 -17.42 3.86
N PHE A 56 3.28 -17.39 3.09
CA PHE A 56 4.14 -16.20 2.96
C PHE A 56 3.38 -14.99 2.41
N THR A 57 2.56 -15.18 1.37
CA THR A 57 1.75 -14.10 0.80
C THR A 57 0.67 -13.60 1.76
N LYS A 58 0.06 -14.48 2.56
CA LYS A 58 -0.90 -14.09 3.61
C LYS A 58 -0.23 -13.35 4.75
N ASP A 59 0.98 -13.73 5.15
CA ASP A 59 1.74 -13.02 6.18
C ASP A 59 2.20 -11.65 5.70
N GLU A 60 2.70 -11.53 4.46
CA GLU A 60 3.03 -10.22 3.87
C GLU A 60 1.79 -9.34 3.71
N THR A 61 0.67 -9.92 3.28
CA THR A 61 -0.62 -9.21 3.16
C THR A 61 -1.16 -8.79 4.53
N ASN A 62 -1.10 -9.66 5.53
CA ASN A 62 -1.49 -9.34 6.91
C ASN A 62 -0.57 -8.28 7.51
N ARG A 63 0.73 -8.33 7.22
CA ARG A 63 1.70 -7.32 7.64
C ARG A 63 1.38 -5.97 7.01
N LEU A 64 1.06 -5.95 5.72
CA LEU A 64 0.61 -4.75 5.00
C LEU A 64 -0.71 -4.20 5.57
N ILE A 65 -1.69 -5.07 5.83
CA ILE A 65 -2.98 -4.69 6.43
C ILE A 65 -2.78 -4.14 7.84
N GLN A 66 -1.92 -4.76 8.66
CA GLN A 66 -1.59 -4.29 10.00
C GLN A 66 -0.85 -2.94 9.93
N GLU A 67 0.09 -2.79 9.01
CA GLU A 67 0.81 -1.55 8.75
C GLU A 67 -0.15 -0.40 8.41
N VAL A 68 -1.05 -0.59 7.44
CA VAL A 68 -2.09 0.39 7.08
C VAL A 68 -3.04 0.64 8.25
N SER A 69 -3.44 -0.39 8.99
CA SER A 69 -4.30 -0.27 10.18
C SER A 69 -3.64 0.53 11.30
N THR A 70 -2.31 0.47 11.47
CA THR A 70 -1.64 1.32 12.46
C THR A 70 -1.60 2.80 12.07
N ALA A 71 -1.77 3.10 10.77
CA ALA A 71 -1.89 4.46 10.26
C ALA A 71 -3.31 5.03 10.41
N PHE A 72 -4.33 4.21 10.71
CA PHE A 72 -5.70 4.65 10.92
C PHE A 72 -6.26 4.04 12.21
N THR A 73 -6.43 4.86 13.24
CA THR A 73 -7.05 4.46 14.50
C THR A 73 -8.53 4.83 14.48
N GLN A 74 -9.41 3.85 14.63
CA GLN A 74 -10.83 4.10 14.89
C GLN A 74 -11.00 4.52 16.35
N THR A 75 -11.60 5.70 16.55
CA THR A 75 -11.95 6.27 17.85
C THR A 75 -13.46 6.21 18.05
N ALA A 76 -13.94 6.50 19.26
CA ALA A 76 -15.37 6.60 19.54
C ALA A 76 -16.09 7.69 18.70
N GLU A 77 -15.33 8.68 18.20
CA GLU A 77 -15.85 9.85 17.48
C GLU A 77 -15.62 9.79 15.96
N GLY A 78 -14.89 8.79 15.46
CA GLY A 78 -14.58 8.65 14.04
C GLY A 78 -13.22 8.03 13.78
N TRP A 79 -12.57 8.42 12.68
CA TRP A 79 -11.27 7.88 12.26
C TRP A 79 -10.16 8.91 12.46
N GLN A 80 -9.07 8.49 13.10
CA GLN A 80 -7.87 9.31 13.30
C GLN A 80 -6.71 8.73 12.48
N MET A 81 -6.10 9.55 11.63
CA MET A 81 -4.99 9.13 10.78
C MET A 81 -3.64 9.53 11.40
N ASN A 82 -2.72 8.57 11.54
CA ASN A 82 -1.31 8.83 11.83
C ASN A 82 -0.55 8.95 10.50
N PHE A 83 -0.32 10.20 10.09
CA PHE A 83 0.32 10.53 8.83
C PHE A 83 1.72 9.93 8.67
N ASN A 84 2.54 9.98 9.72
CA ASN A 84 3.93 9.51 9.66
C ASN A 84 3.98 7.99 9.46
N LYS A 85 3.04 7.25 10.06
CA LYS A 85 2.88 5.81 9.79
C LYS A 85 2.37 5.56 8.37
N LEU A 86 1.40 6.32 7.88
CA LEU A 86 0.93 6.19 6.49
C LEU A 86 2.08 6.36 5.50
N VAL A 87 2.91 7.40 5.70
CA VAL A 87 4.10 7.66 4.87
C VAL A 87 5.09 6.49 4.94
N SER A 88 5.37 5.94 6.12
CA SER A 88 6.29 4.79 6.23
C SER A 88 5.77 3.55 5.51
N VAL A 89 4.47 3.29 5.58
CA VAL A 89 3.84 2.13 4.93
C VAL A 89 3.85 2.29 3.42
N VAL A 90 3.49 3.47 2.91
CA VAL A 90 3.52 3.75 1.47
C VAL A 90 4.94 3.68 0.90
N ASN A 91 5.96 4.13 1.65
CA ASN A 91 7.36 4.03 1.26
C ASN A 91 7.96 2.61 1.38
N ALA A 92 7.43 1.77 2.29
CA ALA A 92 7.88 0.38 2.45
C ALA A 92 7.37 -0.54 1.33
N ASN A 93 6.20 -0.23 0.75
CA ASN A 93 5.61 -0.98 -0.37
C ASN A 93 6.17 -0.56 -1.75
N GLN A 94 7.50 -0.39 -1.81
CA GLN A 94 8.35 0.15 -2.90
C GLN A 94 8.05 -0.27 -4.35
N ALA A 95 7.17 -1.24 -4.60
CA ALA A 95 6.80 -1.69 -5.93
C ALA A 95 5.88 -0.71 -6.69
N SER A 96 5.08 0.10 -5.97
CA SER A 96 4.11 1.02 -6.59
C SER A 96 3.92 2.29 -5.76
N THR A 97 4.98 2.85 -5.20
CA THR A 97 4.86 4.13 -4.49
C THR A 97 4.45 5.20 -5.51
N ASP A 98 3.16 5.53 -5.55
CA ASP A 98 2.60 6.56 -6.41
C ASP A 98 3.48 7.81 -6.32
N SER A 99 4.02 8.24 -7.46
CA SER A 99 4.79 9.49 -7.58
C SER A 99 4.04 10.66 -6.94
N GLU A 100 2.71 10.61 -7.02
CA GLU A 100 1.79 11.54 -6.39
C GLU A 100 1.97 11.56 -4.88
N PHE A 101 2.05 10.41 -4.20
CA PHE A 101 2.28 10.33 -2.75
C PHE A 101 3.58 10.97 -2.29
N GLN A 102 4.66 10.68 -2.99
CA GLN A 102 5.94 11.33 -2.73
C GLN A 102 5.92 12.81 -3.07
N ASN A 103 5.00 13.27 -3.91
CA ASN A 103 4.87 14.66 -4.28
C ASN A 103 4.24 15.46 -3.13
N TRP A 104 3.06 15.08 -2.62
CA TRP A 104 2.40 15.86 -1.57
C TRP A 104 3.07 15.78 -0.19
N SER A 105 3.71 14.65 0.15
CA SER A 105 4.51 14.53 1.39
C SER A 105 5.70 15.51 1.47
N LYS A 106 6.18 16.02 0.33
CA LYS A 106 7.18 17.11 0.30
C LYS A 106 6.61 18.46 0.73
N TYR A 107 5.30 18.66 0.58
CA TYR A 107 4.62 19.93 0.85
C TYR A 107 3.80 19.92 2.13
N ILE A 108 3.34 18.75 2.60
CA ILE A 108 2.50 18.61 3.80
C ILE A 108 3.24 17.71 4.78
N ARG A 109 3.61 18.25 5.94
CA ARG A 109 4.36 17.53 6.98
C ARG A 109 3.71 17.68 8.35
N PHE A 110 3.78 16.63 9.16
CA PHE A 110 3.31 16.62 10.54
C PHE A 110 4.53 16.51 11.47
N VAL A 111 4.88 17.62 12.13
CA VAL A 111 6.11 17.74 12.92
C VAL A 111 5.76 18.32 14.29
N ASP A 112 6.11 17.60 15.36
CA ASP A 112 5.89 18.01 16.76
C ASP A 112 4.45 18.45 17.07
N GLY A 113 3.46 17.72 16.52
CA GLY A 113 2.03 18.03 16.69
C GLY A 113 1.50 19.17 15.81
N ASN A 114 2.34 19.78 14.98
CA ASN A 114 1.96 20.85 14.06
C ASN A 114 1.82 20.32 12.63
N ILE A 115 0.99 21.01 11.83
CA ILE A 115 0.90 20.78 10.38
C ILE A 115 1.71 21.88 9.68
N ILE A 116 2.73 21.49 8.93
CA ILE A 116 3.57 22.40 8.15
C ILE A 116 3.20 22.24 6.68
N LEU A 117 2.79 23.35 6.05
CA LEU A 117 2.57 23.43 4.60
C LEU A 117 3.68 24.25 3.94
N GLY A 118 4.21 23.73 2.84
CA GLY A 118 5.30 24.33 2.07
C GLY A 118 6.42 23.33 1.81
N GLN A 119 7.10 23.46 0.67
CA GLN A 119 8.20 22.57 0.31
C GLN A 119 9.29 22.59 1.38
N ALA A 120 9.94 21.45 1.62
CA ALA A 120 11.08 21.39 2.52
C ALA A 120 12.15 22.38 2.06
N GLN A 121 12.76 23.13 3.00
CA GLN A 121 13.72 24.20 2.73
C GLN A 121 13.17 25.43 1.97
N ASN A 122 11.85 25.52 1.74
CA ASN A 122 11.26 26.76 1.24
C ASN A 122 11.31 27.83 2.35
N PRO A 123 11.76 29.06 2.06
CA PRO A 123 11.70 30.13 3.04
C PRO A 123 10.27 30.43 3.48
N ILE A 124 9.27 30.27 2.63
CA ILE A 124 7.87 30.57 2.95
C ILE A 124 7.15 29.28 3.34
N ILE A 125 6.65 29.21 4.57
CA ILE A 125 5.89 28.09 5.09
C ILE A 125 4.65 28.56 5.86
N LEU A 126 3.58 27.76 5.84
CA LEU A 126 2.45 27.87 6.76
C LEU A 126 2.62 26.84 7.87
N THR A 127 2.33 27.20 9.12
CA THR A 127 2.31 26.27 10.25
C THR A 127 0.98 26.38 10.99
N ILE A 128 0.26 25.27 11.10
CA ILE A 128 -0.95 25.14 11.92
C ILE A 128 -0.53 24.49 13.24
N LYS A 129 -0.68 25.23 14.33
CA LYS A 129 -0.40 24.81 15.71
C LYS A 129 -1.71 24.67 16.48
N ASN A 130 -1.66 24.20 17.72
CA ASN A 130 -2.85 24.11 18.56
C ASN A 130 -3.43 25.48 18.95
N ASP A 131 -2.60 26.54 19.00
CA ASP A 131 -2.95 27.87 19.50
C ASP A 131 -3.07 28.94 18.40
N ARG A 132 -2.53 28.68 17.20
CA ARG A 132 -2.48 29.65 16.10
C ARG A 132 -2.25 29.01 14.74
N ILE A 133 -2.57 29.77 13.69
CA ILE A 133 -2.15 29.50 12.30
C ILE A 133 -1.16 30.58 11.89
N SER A 134 0.06 30.20 11.52
CA SER A 134 1.17 31.13 11.28
C SER A 134 1.70 31.05 9.86
N PHE A 135 2.06 32.20 9.30
CA PHE A 135 2.89 32.35 8.13
C PHE A 135 4.32 32.66 8.58
N ALA A 136 5.29 31.87 8.14
CA ALA A 136 6.69 32.14 8.40
C ALA A 136 7.47 32.36 7.10
N GLN A 137 8.42 33.28 7.15
CA GLN A 137 9.39 33.54 6.09
C GLN A 137 10.80 33.40 6.66
N SER A 138 11.60 32.50 6.09
CA SER A 138 12.96 32.19 6.52
C SER A 138 13.06 31.89 8.02
N GLY A 139 12.08 31.16 8.55
CA GLY A 139 12.00 30.80 9.97
C GLY A 139 11.42 31.87 10.90
N GLN A 140 11.11 33.07 10.40
CA GLN A 140 10.50 34.15 11.18
C GLN A 140 8.98 34.17 10.97
N GLU A 141 8.19 34.22 12.05
CA GLU A 141 6.74 34.39 11.97
C GLU A 141 6.41 35.82 11.50
N VAL A 142 5.86 35.97 10.30
CA VAL A 142 5.56 37.27 9.68
C VAL A 142 4.08 37.64 9.80
N ALA A 143 3.21 36.65 9.98
CA ALA A 143 1.79 36.85 10.29
C ALA A 143 1.22 35.63 11.02
N TYR A 144 0.20 35.82 11.83
CA TYR A 144 -0.55 34.71 12.43
C TYR A 144 -2.00 35.08 12.75
N LEU A 145 -2.86 34.06 12.82
CA LEU A 145 -4.21 34.11 13.36
C LEU A 145 -4.24 33.41 14.70
N SER A 146 -4.62 34.11 15.77
CA SER A 146 -4.82 33.55 17.11
C SER A 146 -5.79 34.43 17.90
N ASN A 147 -6.56 33.84 18.82
CA ASN A 147 -7.50 34.58 19.68
C ASN A 147 -8.44 35.55 18.94
N SER A 148 -8.94 35.13 17.76
CA SER A 148 -9.77 35.95 16.87
C SER A 148 -9.11 37.22 16.34
N GLU A 149 -7.77 37.30 16.40
CA GLU A 149 -6.97 38.41 15.90
C GLU A 149 -6.04 37.95 14.78
N LEU A 150 -5.91 38.81 13.75
CA LEU A 150 -4.90 38.69 12.71
C LEU A 150 -3.76 39.67 13.00
N THR A 151 -2.58 39.15 13.29
CA THR A 151 -1.37 39.94 13.51
C THR A 151 -0.47 39.80 12.29
N ILE A 152 -0.02 40.92 11.72
CA ILE A 152 0.87 40.97 10.54
C ILE A 152 2.00 41.95 10.85
N THR A 153 3.25 41.54 10.59
CA THR A 153 4.43 42.39 10.79
C THR A 153 4.42 43.58 9.83
N ASP A 154 4.27 43.32 8.52
CA ASP A 154 4.21 44.33 7.47
C ASP A 154 3.18 43.96 6.40
N ALA A 155 2.42 44.95 5.91
CA ALA A 155 1.44 44.76 4.85
C ALA A 155 1.61 45.80 3.74
N ARG A 156 1.71 45.34 2.49
CA ARG A 156 1.62 46.19 1.29
C ARG A 156 0.29 45.94 0.60
N ILE A 157 -0.66 46.87 0.72
CA ILE A 157 -1.97 46.80 0.08
C ILE A 157 -1.94 47.54 -1.26
N THR A 158 -2.06 46.81 -2.36
CA THR A 158 -1.89 47.36 -3.73
C THR A 158 -3.19 47.80 -4.40
N HIS A 159 -4.34 47.39 -3.88
CA HIS A 159 -5.65 47.68 -4.48
C HIS A 159 -6.55 48.52 -3.59
N SER A 160 -7.03 47.96 -2.47
CA SER A 160 -7.87 48.68 -1.51
C SER A 160 -7.81 48.06 -0.12
N LEU A 161 -7.87 48.90 0.92
CA LEU A 161 -8.06 48.48 2.31
C LEU A 161 -9.41 49.00 2.78
N ARG A 162 -10.28 48.11 3.29
CA ARG A 162 -11.60 48.46 3.81
C ARG A 162 -11.73 48.05 5.27
N ILE A 163 -12.34 48.92 6.07
CA ILE A 163 -12.65 48.71 7.48
C ILE A 163 -14.12 49.09 7.67
N GLY A 164 -14.99 48.07 7.79
CA GLY A 164 -16.45 48.27 7.77
C GLY A 164 -16.90 48.97 6.49
N TYR A 165 -17.71 50.02 6.62
CA TYR A 165 -18.21 50.82 5.50
C TYR A 165 -17.19 51.82 4.94
N PHE A 166 -15.97 51.88 5.48
CA PHE A 166 -14.95 52.84 5.07
C PHE A 166 -13.83 52.15 4.29
N GLY A 167 -13.28 52.84 3.30
CA GLY A 167 -12.20 52.33 2.47
C GLY A 167 -11.17 53.39 2.15
N TRP A 168 -9.91 52.96 2.10
CA TRP A 168 -8.81 53.72 1.53
C TRP A 168 -8.78 53.50 0.03
N VAL A 169 -9.03 54.56 -0.74
CA VAL A 169 -9.17 54.51 -2.20
C VAL A 169 -8.11 55.39 -2.85
N PRO A 170 -7.20 54.81 -3.65
CA PRO A 170 -6.22 55.59 -4.40
C PRO A 170 -6.93 56.38 -5.51
N ARG A 171 -6.55 57.65 -5.67
CA ARG A 171 -7.00 58.52 -6.77
C ARG A 171 -6.01 58.47 -7.94
N ALA A 172 -6.47 58.87 -9.13
CA ALA A 172 -5.64 58.92 -10.34
C ALA A 172 -4.41 59.85 -10.24
N ASN A 173 -4.44 60.83 -9.32
CA ASN A 173 -3.32 61.74 -9.03
C ASN A 173 -2.34 61.17 -7.98
N GLY A 174 -2.53 59.93 -7.52
CA GLY A 174 -1.69 59.29 -6.51
C GLY A 174 -2.01 59.62 -5.05
N SER A 175 -3.01 60.48 -4.77
CA SER A 175 -3.45 60.72 -3.39
C SER A 175 -4.36 59.60 -2.86
N LEU A 176 -4.43 59.44 -1.54
CA LEU A 176 -5.25 58.42 -0.87
C LEU A 176 -6.38 59.08 -0.07
N ASP A 177 -7.62 58.70 -0.35
CA ASP A 177 -8.77 59.13 0.45
C ASP A 177 -9.27 58.03 1.36
N LEU A 178 -9.68 58.40 2.58
CA LEU A 178 -10.59 57.59 3.39
C LEU A 178 -12.03 58.06 3.14
N LYS A 179 -12.87 57.19 2.57
CA LYS A 179 -14.29 57.51 2.32
C LYS A 179 -15.21 56.35 2.65
N LYS A 180 -16.50 56.65 2.86
CA LYS A 180 -17.54 55.63 2.91
C LYS A 180 -17.69 55.00 1.52
N VAL A 181 -17.55 53.68 1.42
CA VAL A 181 -17.57 52.90 0.16
C VAL A 181 -18.75 51.93 0.12
N SER A 182 -19.91 52.41 0.60
CA SER A 182 -21.19 51.70 0.62
C SER A 182 -21.55 51.08 -0.71
#